data_AF-A0A812Q2S5-F1
#
_entry.id   AF-A0A812Q2S5-F1
#
_cell.length_a   1.000
_cell.length_b   1.000
_cell.length_c   1.000
_cell.angle_alpha   90.00
_cell.angle_beta   90.00
_cell.angle_gamma   90.00
#
_symmetry.space_group_name_H-M   'P 1'
#
loop_
_entity.id
_entity.type
_entity.pdbx_description
1 polymer ?
#
loop_
_entity_poly.entity_id
_entity_poly.type
_entity_poly.pdbx_seq_one_letter_code
_entity_poly.pdbx_strand_id
1 'polypeptide(L)'
;MKRLLLLSSPFPHWPRRSGFAFWARCEPSGSWGIAEPQASTSVDYYEDCPPGRIRCQDLLRMVEEARSPPDRRRGKTGLPRAASQYLYRSTLRGWSTTLASTASTRDRKKGRQSDIDSNHLLDLVLEQGGLCAYSGVPMQLLKPHSHWRASIERIDNGQGYVKGNCCLIAAEFNSAVHKMCSKGGFSGSAQWSKQKVQEVARVRTEHVQLQQLSEDIAVARLRPSPCRTTGRRLFRGPDAEGRWQCRRCCIWKWQSQYSNRKASSTGLRNTCKQCASDMESAWLQTLRGHGMRLLTTGRQRAGMGTWTGSFALVLDDLLEMLWLQGGRCYYSGVPLHCAAGPADWVWSIERLDNSVTYTKENCVLIAREFQTSDQSRNKARHPVFGTAQWSRRKVSHIWGPCSWEVDLWNPCVPCGNSQ
;
A
#
# COMPACT_ATOMS: atom_id res chain seq x y z
N MET A 1 -38.61 42.45 19.84
CA MET A 1 -37.61 43.07 18.94
C MET A 1 -36.22 42.82 19.49
N LYS A 2 -35.53 41.77 19.02
CA LYS A 2 -34.16 41.39 19.47
C LYS A 2 -33.15 41.96 18.47
N ARG A 3 -32.29 42.88 18.93
CA ARG A 3 -31.15 43.41 18.16
C ARG A 3 -30.04 42.35 18.10
N LEU A 4 -29.75 41.85 16.91
CA LEU A 4 -28.50 41.15 16.60
C LEU A 4 -27.37 42.18 16.51
N LEU A 5 -26.32 42.01 17.31
CA LEU A 5 -25.03 42.67 17.13
C LEU A 5 -24.10 41.72 16.37
N LEU A 6 -23.84 42.05 15.10
CA LEU A 6 -22.83 41.41 14.27
C LEU A 6 -21.46 42.04 14.62
N LEU A 7 -20.57 41.25 15.21
CA LEU A 7 -19.17 41.60 15.40
C LEU A 7 -18.39 41.18 14.13
N SER A 8 -18.08 42.15 13.29
CA SER A 8 -17.14 42.02 12.18
C SER A 8 -15.69 42.04 12.71
N SER A 9 -14.98 40.93 12.55
CA SER A 9 -13.53 40.85 12.79
C SER A 9 -12.77 41.23 11.52
N PRO A 10 -11.68 42.03 11.59
CA PRO A 10 -10.91 42.39 10.41
C PRO A 10 -9.96 41.26 10.00
N PHE A 11 -10.03 40.87 8.73
CA PHE A 11 -9.03 40.02 8.08
C PHE A 11 -7.71 40.81 7.93
N PRO A 12 -6.54 40.19 8.13
CA PRO A 12 -5.28 40.84 7.85
C PRO A 12 -5.07 40.95 6.33
N HIS A 13 -4.90 42.19 5.85
CA HIS A 13 -4.50 42.49 4.49
C HIS A 13 -3.12 41.88 4.19
N TRP A 14 -3.08 41.00 3.20
CA TRP A 14 -1.85 40.57 2.55
C TRP A 14 -1.44 41.63 1.51
N PRO A 15 -0.16 42.03 1.44
CA PRO A 15 0.28 42.97 0.43
C PRO A 15 0.23 42.33 -0.95
N ARG A 16 -0.48 42.96 -1.88
CA ARG A 16 -0.40 42.68 -3.32
C ARG A 16 1.05 42.91 -3.76
N ARG A 17 1.79 41.84 -4.05
CA ARG A 17 3.01 41.94 -4.84
C ARG A 17 2.64 41.94 -6.31
N SER A 18 3.03 43.03 -6.96
CA SER A 18 2.96 43.29 -8.40
C SER A 18 3.74 42.25 -9.20
N GLY A 19 3.30 42.06 -10.44
CA GLY A 19 3.59 40.92 -11.28
C GLY A 19 5.07 40.73 -11.64
N PHE A 20 5.45 39.46 -11.71
CA PHE A 20 6.43 38.96 -12.67
C PHE A 20 5.78 37.76 -13.36
N ALA A 21 5.23 38.01 -14.56
CA ALA A 21 4.79 36.95 -15.45
C ALA A 21 6.02 36.38 -16.15
N PHE A 22 6.59 35.31 -15.58
CA PHE A 22 7.57 34.47 -16.27
C PHE A 22 6.81 33.31 -16.92
N TRP A 23 6.31 33.53 -18.14
CA TRP A 23 5.92 32.44 -19.02
C TRP A 23 7.19 31.88 -19.64
N ALA A 24 7.83 30.94 -18.94
CA ALA A 24 8.83 30.08 -19.58
C ALA A 24 8.07 29.12 -20.52
N ARG A 25 8.28 29.27 -21.84
CA ARG A 25 7.96 28.21 -22.79
C ARG A 25 8.81 27.00 -22.41
N CYS A 26 8.19 25.99 -21.80
CA CYS A 26 8.76 24.65 -21.83
C CYS A 26 8.69 24.16 -23.28
N GLU A 27 9.83 24.14 -23.95
CA GLU A 27 9.95 23.36 -25.18
C GLU A 27 9.74 21.88 -24.85
N PRO A 28 9.03 21.10 -25.68
CA PRO A 28 8.86 19.67 -25.48
C PRO A 28 10.16 18.96 -25.89
N SER A 29 11.19 19.06 -25.07
CA SER A 29 12.42 18.31 -25.26
C SER A 29 12.23 16.88 -24.76
N GLY A 30 12.10 15.95 -25.72
CA GLY A 30 12.22 14.51 -25.51
C GLY A 30 10.90 13.81 -25.20
N SER A 31 10.44 12.98 -26.14
CA SER A 31 9.50 11.91 -25.82
C SER A 31 10.14 11.01 -24.76
N TRP A 32 9.69 11.08 -23.52
CA TRP A 32 10.02 10.12 -22.48
C TRP A 32 9.27 8.82 -22.76
N GLY A 33 9.66 8.13 -23.82
CA GLY A 33 9.34 6.72 -23.95
C GLY A 33 10.04 6.02 -22.79
N ILE A 34 9.29 5.62 -21.77
CA ILE A 34 9.76 4.58 -20.86
C ILE A 34 9.96 3.37 -21.77
N ALA A 35 11.20 3.14 -22.18
CA ALA A 35 11.53 2.05 -23.08
C ALA A 35 11.06 0.76 -22.40
N GLU A 36 10.04 0.13 -22.99
CA GLU A 36 9.65 -1.21 -22.61
C GLU A 36 10.90 -2.08 -22.84
N PRO A 37 11.47 -2.70 -21.79
CA PRO A 37 12.73 -3.42 -21.93
C PRO A 37 12.57 -4.50 -23.00
N GLN A 38 13.36 -4.41 -24.07
CA GLN A 38 13.37 -5.41 -25.14
C GLN A 38 13.80 -6.76 -24.57
N ALA A 39 12.81 -7.60 -24.25
CA ALA A 39 13.01 -8.92 -23.68
C ALA A 39 13.50 -9.87 -24.78
N SER A 40 14.78 -10.23 -24.73
CA SER A 40 15.34 -11.33 -25.50
C SER A 40 15.25 -12.64 -24.70
N THR A 41 15.06 -13.74 -25.43
CA THR A 41 14.89 -15.14 -25.01
C THR A 41 13.50 -15.52 -24.47
N SER A 42 12.88 -16.51 -25.12
CA SER A 42 11.54 -17.06 -24.90
C SER A 42 11.43 -17.82 -23.57
N VAL A 43 11.61 -17.12 -22.46
CA VAL A 43 11.14 -17.61 -21.17
C VAL A 43 9.62 -17.63 -21.29
N ASP A 44 9.01 -18.81 -21.12
CA ASP A 44 7.56 -18.95 -20.94
C ASP A 44 7.14 -18.03 -19.78
N TYR A 45 6.81 -16.78 -20.12
CA TYR A 45 6.28 -15.80 -19.20
C TYR A 45 4.93 -16.34 -18.81
N TYR A 46 4.86 -17.00 -17.65
CA TYR A 46 3.60 -17.43 -17.07
C TYR A 46 2.63 -16.26 -17.16
N GLU A 47 1.55 -16.48 -17.92
CA GLU A 47 0.62 -15.41 -18.20
C GLU A 47 0.06 -14.86 -16.89
N ASP A 48 0.00 -13.53 -16.78
CA ASP A 48 -0.60 -12.80 -15.65
C ASP A 48 -2.14 -13.00 -15.57
N CYS A 49 -2.66 -14.06 -16.17
CA CYS A 49 -4.06 -14.44 -16.23
C CYS A 49 -4.41 -15.39 -15.07
N PRO A 50 -5.60 -15.28 -14.48
CA PRO A 50 -6.06 -16.28 -13.53
C PRO A 50 -6.24 -17.64 -14.20
N PRO A 51 -6.13 -18.73 -13.42
CA PRO A 51 -6.38 -20.06 -13.95
C PRO A 51 -7.83 -20.19 -14.44
N GLY A 52 -8.07 -21.16 -15.32
CA GLY A 52 -9.44 -21.53 -15.70
C GLY A 52 -10.26 -21.97 -14.48
N ARG A 53 -11.57 -21.72 -14.51
CA ARG A 53 -12.48 -22.15 -13.46
C ARG A 53 -12.49 -23.68 -13.35
N ILE A 54 -12.28 -24.20 -12.14
CA ILE A 54 -12.37 -25.63 -11.85
C ILE A 54 -13.85 -26.02 -11.82
N ARG A 55 -14.23 -27.09 -12.51
CA ARG A 55 -15.62 -27.60 -12.48
C ARG A 55 -15.95 -28.11 -11.08
N CYS A 56 -17.20 -27.93 -10.63
CA CYS A 56 -17.60 -28.32 -9.28
C CYS A 56 -17.32 -29.80 -8.96
N GLN A 57 -17.54 -30.72 -9.91
CA GLN A 57 -17.25 -32.15 -9.73
C GLN A 57 -15.76 -32.44 -9.56
N ASP A 58 -14.90 -31.76 -10.33
CA ASP A 58 -13.45 -31.92 -10.20
C ASP A 58 -12.96 -31.36 -8.86
N LEU A 59 -13.54 -30.23 -8.41
CA LEU A 59 -13.22 -29.62 -7.12
C LEU A 59 -13.63 -30.52 -5.95
N LEU A 60 -14.83 -31.12 -6.00
CA LEU A 60 -15.31 -32.10 -5.02
C LEU A 60 -14.36 -33.29 -4.95
N ARG A 61 -14.01 -33.90 -6.08
CA ARG A 61 -13.06 -35.02 -6.16
C ARG A 61 -11.70 -34.66 -5.54
N MET A 62 -11.18 -33.47 -5.85
CA MET A 62 -9.91 -32.99 -5.28
C MET A 62 -9.98 -32.83 -3.75
N VAL A 63 -11.12 -32.38 -3.20
CA VAL A 63 -11.32 -32.23 -1.76
C VAL A 63 -11.49 -33.59 -1.07
N GLU A 64 -12.23 -34.52 -1.67
CA GLU A 64 -12.37 -35.89 -1.17
C GLU A 64 -11.01 -36.62 -1.12
N GLU A 65 -10.20 -36.49 -2.17
CA GLU A 65 -8.83 -37.00 -2.20
C GLU A 65 -7.98 -36.34 -1.10
N ALA A 66 -8.10 -35.03 -0.93
CA ALA A 66 -7.37 -34.29 0.11
C ALA A 66 -7.79 -34.64 1.54
N ARG A 67 -8.98 -35.22 1.75
CA ARG A 67 -9.47 -35.76 3.04
C ARG A 67 -9.07 -37.20 3.26
N SER A 68 -9.04 -38.01 2.20
CA SER A 68 -8.74 -39.45 2.23
C SER A 68 -7.34 -39.78 2.77
N PRO A 69 -7.19 -40.60 3.83
CA PRO A 69 -5.90 -40.85 4.49
C PRO A 69 -4.75 -41.08 3.50
N PRO A 70 -3.55 -40.52 3.75
CA PRO A 70 -2.43 -40.72 2.85
C PRO A 70 -2.12 -42.21 2.74
N ASP A 71 -1.97 -42.71 1.50
CA ASP A 71 -1.60 -44.09 1.25
C ASP A 71 -0.22 -44.38 1.85
N ARG A 72 -0.20 -45.14 2.95
CA ARG A 72 1.04 -45.54 3.66
C ARG A 72 1.95 -46.41 2.79
N ARG A 73 1.44 -46.99 1.70
CA ARG A 73 2.21 -47.85 0.77
C ARG A 73 3.05 -47.07 -0.22
N ARG A 74 2.83 -45.76 -0.39
CA ARG A 74 3.77 -44.91 -1.14
C ARG A 74 5.07 -44.81 -0.34
N GLY A 75 5.99 -45.71 -0.64
CA GLY A 75 7.34 -45.75 -0.06
C GLY A 75 8.05 -44.40 -0.20
N LYS A 76 9.12 -44.22 0.57
CA LYS A 76 10.00 -43.04 0.50
C LYS A 76 10.40 -42.82 -0.96
N THR A 77 9.94 -41.75 -1.59
CA THR A 77 10.09 -41.47 -3.02
C THR A 77 11.54 -41.24 -3.48
N GLY A 78 12.54 -41.47 -2.62
CA GLY A 78 13.95 -41.15 -2.87
C GLY A 78 14.27 -39.66 -3.05
N LEU A 79 13.25 -38.80 -3.12
CA LEU A 79 13.43 -37.38 -3.39
C LEU A 79 14.04 -36.64 -2.19
N PRO A 80 14.88 -35.61 -2.43
CA PRO A 80 15.34 -34.72 -1.38
C PRO A 80 14.16 -34.13 -0.60
N ARG A 81 14.31 -33.96 0.72
CA ARG A 81 13.27 -33.43 1.62
C ARG A 81 12.62 -32.15 1.10
N ALA A 82 13.41 -31.27 0.47
CA ALA A 82 12.93 -30.01 -0.11
C ALA A 82 12.00 -30.25 -1.33
N ALA A 83 12.38 -31.14 -2.25
CA ALA A 83 11.54 -31.51 -3.39
C ALA A 83 10.24 -32.20 -2.92
N SER A 84 10.34 -33.08 -1.92
CA SER A 84 9.19 -33.70 -1.28
C SER A 84 8.23 -32.68 -0.65
N GLN A 85 8.75 -31.64 0.03
CA GLN A 85 7.94 -30.57 0.60
C GLN A 85 7.23 -29.72 -0.46
N TYR A 86 7.92 -29.37 -1.55
CA TYR A 86 7.32 -28.65 -2.66
C TYR A 86 6.18 -29.46 -3.28
N LEU A 87 6.42 -30.71 -3.65
CA LEU A 87 5.40 -31.60 -4.23
C LEU A 87 4.21 -31.78 -3.30
N TYR A 88 4.44 -31.94 -2.00
CA TYR A 88 3.38 -32.02 -1.01
C TYR A 88 2.54 -30.73 -0.97
N ARG A 89 3.18 -29.56 -0.97
CA ARG A 89 2.49 -28.25 -1.02
C ARG A 89 1.76 -27.99 -2.33
N SER A 90 2.13 -28.69 -3.40
CA SER A 90 1.41 -28.69 -4.67
C SER A 90 0.17 -29.59 -4.66
N THR A 91 -0.10 -30.32 -3.58
CA THR A 91 -1.37 -31.03 -3.36
C THR A 91 -2.32 -30.17 -2.54
N LEU A 92 -3.64 -30.33 -2.74
CA LEU A 92 -4.64 -29.59 -1.96
C LEU A 92 -4.58 -29.93 -0.46
N ARG A 93 -4.26 -31.17 -0.10
CA ARG A 93 -3.98 -31.61 1.28
C ARG A 93 -2.80 -30.85 1.89
N GLY A 94 -1.67 -30.81 1.19
CA GLY A 94 -0.47 -30.18 1.73
C GLY A 94 -0.55 -28.66 1.77
N TRP A 95 -1.23 -28.05 0.79
CA TRP A 95 -1.58 -26.64 0.81
C TRP A 95 -2.43 -26.29 2.04
N SER A 96 -3.58 -26.93 2.23
CA SER A 96 -4.51 -26.63 3.33
C SER A 96 -3.85 -26.85 4.71
N THR A 97 -3.15 -27.98 4.88
CA THR A 97 -2.40 -28.28 6.12
C THR A 97 -1.36 -27.21 6.43
N THR A 98 -0.57 -26.80 5.44
CA THR A 98 0.47 -25.78 5.62
C THR A 98 -0.14 -24.42 5.94
N LEU A 99 -1.24 -24.06 5.25
CA LEU A 99 -1.91 -22.78 5.41
C LEU A 99 -2.52 -22.62 6.80
N ALA A 100 -3.27 -23.64 7.27
CA ALA A 100 -3.86 -23.67 8.61
C ALA A 100 -2.77 -23.55 9.69
N SER A 101 -1.73 -24.39 9.64
CA SER A 101 -0.61 -24.36 10.59
C SER A 101 0.09 -22.99 10.65
N THR A 102 0.31 -22.37 9.49
CA THR A 102 0.93 -21.04 9.40
C THR A 102 0.02 -19.94 9.95
N ALA A 103 -1.29 -20.07 9.77
CA ALA A 103 -2.27 -19.14 10.31
C ALA A 103 -2.35 -19.23 11.85
N SER A 104 -2.49 -20.43 12.41
CA SER A 104 -2.52 -20.64 13.87
C SER A 104 -1.22 -20.18 14.54
N THR A 105 -0.06 -20.42 13.91
CA THR A 105 1.23 -19.92 14.41
C THR A 105 1.27 -18.39 14.45
N ARG A 106 0.70 -17.70 13.44
CA ARG A 106 0.66 -16.24 13.39
C ARG A 106 -0.21 -15.64 14.49
N ASP A 107 -1.34 -16.29 14.80
CA ASP A 107 -2.23 -15.82 15.86
C ASP A 107 -1.70 -16.11 17.25
N ARG A 108 -1.12 -17.30 17.48
CA ARG A 108 -0.43 -17.61 18.74
C ARG A 108 0.66 -16.58 19.06
N LYS A 109 1.47 -16.18 18.06
CA LYS A 109 2.49 -15.13 18.22
C LYS A 109 1.93 -13.75 18.57
N LYS A 110 0.65 -13.51 18.27
CA LYS A 110 -0.06 -12.25 18.55
C LYS A 110 -1.03 -12.37 19.74
N GLY A 111 -1.08 -13.52 20.42
CA GLY A 111 -2.02 -13.77 21.52
C GLY A 111 -3.48 -13.81 21.08
N ARG A 112 -3.77 -14.24 19.84
CA ARG A 112 -5.14 -14.37 19.32
C ARG A 112 -5.57 -15.84 19.25
N GLN A 113 -6.88 -16.07 19.32
CA GLN A 113 -7.48 -17.40 19.15
C GLN A 113 -7.39 -17.85 17.70
N SER A 114 -7.24 -19.16 17.47
CA SER A 114 -7.37 -19.77 16.16
C SER A 114 -7.97 -21.17 16.31
N ASP A 115 -9.01 -21.47 15.56
CA ASP A 115 -9.69 -22.78 15.55
C ASP A 115 -9.83 -23.37 14.13
N ILE A 116 -9.17 -22.75 13.14
CA ILE A 116 -9.14 -23.26 11.78
C ILE A 116 -8.18 -24.45 11.67
N ASP A 117 -8.62 -25.46 10.94
CA ASP A 117 -7.84 -26.65 10.60
C ASP A 117 -7.83 -26.85 9.08
N SER A 118 -7.15 -27.90 8.60
CA SER A 118 -7.08 -28.18 7.16
C SER A 118 -8.45 -28.50 6.56
N ASN A 119 -9.35 -29.17 7.29
CA ASN A 119 -10.67 -29.55 6.78
C ASN A 119 -11.55 -28.32 6.59
N HIS A 120 -11.51 -27.37 7.53
CA HIS A 120 -12.22 -26.10 7.38
C HIS A 120 -11.76 -25.32 6.14
N LEU A 121 -10.45 -25.32 5.83
CA LEU A 121 -9.99 -24.68 4.59
C LEU A 121 -10.46 -25.41 3.33
N LEU A 122 -10.61 -26.73 3.38
CA LEU A 122 -11.21 -27.49 2.28
C LEU A 122 -12.71 -27.21 2.15
N ASP A 123 -13.43 -27.04 3.26
CA ASP A 123 -14.83 -26.58 3.26
C ASP A 123 -14.95 -25.21 2.57
N LEU A 124 -14.10 -24.24 2.94
CA LEU A 124 -14.06 -22.93 2.28
C LEU A 124 -13.77 -23.02 0.77
N VAL A 125 -12.92 -23.96 0.33
CA VAL A 125 -12.67 -24.18 -1.10
C VAL A 125 -13.95 -24.61 -1.81
N LEU A 126 -14.73 -25.53 -1.23
CA LEU A 126 -16.00 -26.00 -1.80
C LEU A 126 -17.07 -24.90 -1.76
N GLU A 127 -17.27 -24.26 -0.61
CA GLU A 127 -18.25 -23.19 -0.41
C GLU A 127 -18.04 -22.04 -1.38
N GLN A 128 -16.78 -21.66 -1.64
CA GLN A 128 -16.44 -20.61 -2.59
C GLN A 128 -16.28 -21.09 -4.04
N GLY A 129 -16.40 -22.40 -4.30
CA GLY A 129 -16.20 -22.98 -5.63
C GLY A 129 -14.80 -22.74 -6.22
N GLY A 130 -13.78 -22.64 -5.36
CA GLY A 130 -12.40 -22.33 -5.77
C GLY A 130 -12.19 -20.87 -6.24
N LEU A 131 -13.13 -19.97 -5.97
CA LEU A 131 -13.08 -18.57 -6.37
C LEU A 131 -12.64 -17.66 -5.22
N CYS A 132 -12.01 -16.54 -5.55
CA CYS A 132 -11.68 -15.48 -4.60
C CYS A 132 -12.95 -14.87 -4.01
N ALA A 133 -13.06 -14.80 -2.68
CA ALA A 133 -14.25 -14.28 -2.00
C ALA A 133 -14.55 -12.80 -2.33
N TYR A 134 -13.53 -12.01 -2.69
CA TYR A 134 -13.70 -10.59 -2.97
C TYR A 134 -13.99 -10.30 -4.44
N SER A 135 -13.24 -10.90 -5.37
CA SER A 135 -13.32 -10.58 -6.80
C SER A 135 -14.01 -11.64 -7.65
N GLY A 136 -14.23 -12.84 -7.12
CA GLY A 136 -14.75 -13.98 -7.89
C GLY A 136 -13.75 -14.59 -8.87
N VAL A 137 -12.51 -14.10 -8.97
CA VAL A 137 -11.50 -14.69 -9.85
C VAL A 137 -11.15 -16.12 -9.40
N PRO A 138 -10.98 -17.08 -10.31
CA PRO A 138 -10.50 -18.41 -9.96
C PRO A 138 -9.11 -18.34 -9.31
N MET A 139 -8.92 -19.10 -8.24
CA MET A 139 -7.64 -19.13 -7.52
C MET A 139 -6.81 -20.35 -7.90
N GLN A 140 -5.48 -20.18 -7.93
CA GLN A 140 -4.53 -21.26 -8.12
C GLN A 140 -4.30 -22.02 -6.80
N LEU A 141 -4.81 -23.25 -6.72
CA LEU A 141 -4.74 -24.08 -5.50
C LEU A 141 -3.50 -24.98 -5.43
N LEU A 142 -2.97 -25.40 -6.58
CA LEU A 142 -2.02 -26.53 -6.66
C LEU A 142 -0.60 -26.14 -7.08
N LYS A 143 -0.34 -24.86 -7.39
CA LYS A 143 0.99 -24.40 -7.81
C LYS A 143 1.50 -23.38 -6.79
N PRO A 144 2.40 -23.77 -5.87
CA PRO A 144 3.05 -22.81 -4.99
C PRO A 144 3.76 -21.72 -5.80
N HIS A 145 3.81 -20.49 -5.29
CA HIS A 145 4.52 -19.38 -5.93
C HIS A 145 4.02 -19.05 -7.35
N SER A 146 2.72 -19.23 -7.62
CA SER A 146 2.06 -18.82 -8.87
C SER A 146 1.27 -17.51 -8.70
N HIS A 147 0.88 -16.91 -9.82
CA HIS A 147 -0.14 -15.86 -9.86
C HIS A 147 -1.47 -16.40 -9.32
N TRP A 148 -2.29 -15.53 -8.73
CA TRP A 148 -3.66 -15.86 -8.30
C TRP A 148 -3.75 -16.97 -7.25
N ARG A 149 -2.65 -17.27 -6.55
CA ARG A 149 -2.62 -18.34 -5.54
C ARG A 149 -3.60 -18.05 -4.41
N ALA A 150 -4.27 -19.09 -3.91
CA ALA A 150 -5.16 -18.94 -2.78
C ALA A 150 -4.40 -18.56 -1.50
N SER A 151 -4.98 -17.62 -0.77
CA SER A 151 -4.51 -17.08 0.50
C SER A 151 -5.67 -16.99 1.48
N ILE A 152 -5.40 -17.18 2.77
CA ILE A 152 -6.41 -17.01 3.82
C ILE A 152 -6.41 -15.56 4.32
N GLU A 153 -7.60 -14.97 4.39
CA GLU A 153 -7.81 -13.62 4.90
C GLU A 153 -8.83 -13.62 6.04
N ARG A 154 -8.63 -12.71 7.00
CA ARG A 154 -9.61 -12.47 8.07
C ARG A 154 -10.63 -11.46 7.58
N ILE A 155 -11.90 -11.72 7.84
CA ILE A 155 -12.98 -10.77 7.56
C ILE A 155 -12.87 -9.59 8.53
N ASP A 156 -12.76 -9.87 9.82
CA ASP A 156 -12.47 -8.91 10.89
C ASP A 156 -11.04 -9.10 11.42
N ASN A 157 -10.23 -8.05 11.30
CA ASN A 157 -8.84 -8.02 11.77
C ASN A 157 -8.68 -7.90 13.29
N GLY A 158 -9.75 -7.53 14.02
CA GLY A 158 -9.82 -7.53 15.48
C GLY A 158 -9.83 -8.94 16.07
N GLN A 159 -10.31 -9.92 15.30
CA GLN A 159 -10.38 -11.32 15.68
C GLN A 159 -9.20 -12.12 15.10
N GLY A 160 -9.04 -13.36 15.57
CA GLY A 160 -8.09 -14.31 15.00
C GLY A 160 -8.66 -15.03 13.78
N TYR A 161 -7.91 -16.02 13.30
CA TYR A 161 -8.34 -16.98 12.30
C TYR A 161 -9.25 -18.00 12.96
N VAL A 162 -10.51 -17.60 13.11
CA VAL A 162 -11.59 -18.44 13.63
C VAL A 162 -12.60 -18.80 12.54
N LYS A 163 -13.28 -19.94 12.67
CA LYS A 163 -14.36 -20.37 11.76
C LYS A 163 -15.42 -19.28 11.68
N GLY A 164 -15.84 -18.93 10.47
CA GLY A 164 -16.76 -17.81 10.20
C GLY A 164 -16.10 -16.42 10.13
N ASN A 165 -14.86 -16.24 10.58
CA ASN A 165 -14.09 -15.00 10.41
C ASN A 165 -13.00 -15.12 9.32
N CYS A 166 -13.01 -16.17 8.52
CA CYS A 166 -12.03 -16.41 7.47
C CYS A 166 -12.69 -16.59 6.12
N CYS A 167 -12.00 -16.15 5.07
CA CYS A 167 -12.34 -16.48 3.69
C CYS A 167 -11.06 -16.74 2.89
N LEU A 168 -11.20 -17.35 1.72
CA LEU A 168 -10.11 -17.53 0.77
C LEU A 168 -10.15 -16.41 -0.27
N ILE A 169 -9.00 -15.77 -0.49
CA ILE A 169 -8.82 -14.71 -1.48
C ILE A 169 -7.61 -15.04 -2.36
N ALA A 170 -7.56 -14.48 -3.57
CA ALA A 170 -6.33 -14.49 -4.34
C ALA A 170 -5.27 -13.65 -3.60
N ALA A 171 -4.01 -14.10 -3.58
CA ALA A 171 -2.94 -13.48 -2.80
C ALA A 171 -2.68 -12.01 -3.17
N GLU A 172 -3.03 -11.61 -4.38
CA GLU A 172 -3.05 -10.24 -4.88
C GLU A 172 -3.91 -9.30 -4.00
N PHE A 173 -4.96 -9.82 -3.36
CA PHE A 173 -5.80 -9.01 -2.46
C PHE A 173 -5.34 -9.06 -1.00
N ASN A 174 -4.29 -9.82 -0.68
CA ASN A 174 -3.76 -9.93 0.68
C ASN A 174 -2.73 -8.84 0.97
N SER A 175 -3.21 -7.60 1.03
CA SER A 175 -2.39 -6.42 1.27
C SER A 175 -2.16 -6.19 2.76
N ALA A 176 -0.97 -5.73 3.12
CA ALA A 176 -0.61 -5.54 4.52
C ALA A 176 -1.43 -4.40 5.14
N VAL A 177 -2.29 -4.74 6.11
CA VAL A 177 -2.99 -3.74 6.91
C VAL A 177 -2.05 -3.25 8.01
N HIS A 178 -1.54 -2.03 7.87
CA HIS A 178 -0.84 -1.37 8.97
C HIS A 178 -1.85 -1.07 10.08
N LYS A 179 -1.47 -1.32 11.35
CA LYS A 179 -2.34 -1.11 12.52
C LYS A 179 -3.05 0.24 12.39
N MET A 180 -4.38 0.20 12.33
CA MET A 180 -5.17 1.42 12.44
C MET A 180 -4.83 2.06 13.79
N CYS A 181 -4.55 3.37 13.78
CA CYS A 181 -4.56 4.13 15.02
C CYS A 181 -5.97 4.02 15.58
N SER A 182 -6.15 3.20 16.62
CA SER A 182 -7.43 2.90 17.28
C SER A 182 -8.09 4.11 17.97
N LYS A 183 -7.66 5.34 17.65
CA LYS A 183 -8.03 6.57 18.35
C LYS A 183 -8.93 7.53 17.55
N GLY A 184 -9.40 7.16 16.36
CA GLY A 184 -10.36 7.99 15.62
C GLY A 184 -11.22 7.13 14.74
N GLY A 185 -12.55 7.24 14.87
CA GLY A 185 -13.56 6.48 14.14
C GLY A 185 -13.64 6.82 12.65
N PHE A 186 -12.50 6.84 11.97
CA PHE A 186 -12.43 7.06 10.53
C PHE A 186 -12.51 5.73 9.76
N SER A 187 -13.21 5.78 8.63
CA SER A 187 -13.51 4.66 7.75
C SER A 187 -12.55 4.61 6.56
N GLY A 188 -11.47 3.84 6.66
CA GLY A 188 -10.68 3.46 5.48
C GLY A 188 -9.51 2.56 5.84
N SER A 189 -9.21 1.61 4.98
CA SER A 189 -8.25 0.53 5.25
C SER A 189 -7.50 0.17 4.00
N ALA A 190 -6.22 -0.18 4.08
CA ALA A 190 -5.56 -0.86 2.96
C ALA A 190 -6.17 -2.24 2.64
N GLN A 191 -7.00 -2.76 3.56
CA GLN A 191 -7.62 -4.06 3.41
C GLN A 191 -8.64 -4.04 2.27
N TRP A 192 -8.52 -5.02 1.39
CA TRP A 192 -9.52 -5.27 0.38
C TRP A 192 -10.81 -5.81 1.00
N SER A 193 -11.92 -5.48 0.35
CA SER A 193 -13.24 -6.04 0.61
C SER A 193 -13.95 -6.26 -0.73
N LYS A 194 -15.03 -7.05 -0.74
CA LYS A 194 -15.87 -7.22 -1.93
C LYS A 194 -16.41 -5.88 -2.46
N GLN A 195 -16.84 -5.00 -1.56
CA GLN A 195 -17.30 -3.66 -1.91
C GLN A 195 -16.19 -2.85 -2.58
N LYS A 196 -14.97 -2.85 -2.04
CA LYS A 196 -13.84 -2.14 -2.66
C LYS A 196 -13.49 -2.67 -4.03
N VAL A 197 -13.55 -3.99 -4.23
CA VAL A 197 -13.31 -4.56 -5.56
C VAL A 197 -14.34 -4.05 -6.56
N GLN A 198 -15.62 -3.99 -6.20
CA GLN A 198 -16.66 -3.43 -7.07
C GLN A 198 -16.43 -1.93 -7.34
N GLU A 199 -15.97 -1.22 -6.32
CA GLU A 199 -15.81 0.24 -6.35
C GLU A 199 -14.66 0.72 -7.24
N VAL A 200 -13.60 -0.08 -7.45
CA VAL A 200 -12.47 0.28 -8.33
C VAL A 200 -12.93 0.66 -9.74
N ALA A 201 -13.90 -0.06 -10.30
CA ALA A 201 -14.42 0.22 -11.64
C ALA A 201 -15.06 1.61 -11.74
N ARG A 202 -15.71 2.07 -10.66
CA ARG A 202 -16.32 3.40 -10.56
C ARG A 202 -15.27 4.47 -10.25
N VAL A 203 -14.39 4.22 -9.29
CA VAL A 203 -13.40 5.20 -8.83
C VAL A 203 -12.35 5.50 -9.90
N ARG A 204 -11.96 4.53 -10.72
CA ARG A 204 -10.98 4.77 -11.80
C ARG A 204 -11.48 5.73 -12.89
N THR A 205 -12.79 5.94 -13.01
CA THR A 205 -13.38 6.91 -13.95
C THR A 205 -13.58 8.30 -13.34
N GLU A 206 -13.33 8.47 -12.03
CA GLU A 206 -13.45 9.77 -11.38
C GLU A 206 -12.41 10.75 -11.93
N HIS A 207 -12.81 12.02 -12.05
CA HIS A 207 -11.96 13.09 -12.55
C HIS A 207 -10.93 13.52 -11.49
N VAL A 208 -9.66 13.64 -11.89
CA VAL A 208 -8.61 14.22 -11.05
C VAL A 208 -8.45 15.69 -11.40
N GLN A 209 -8.56 16.58 -10.41
CA GLN A 209 -8.37 18.02 -10.61
C GLN A 209 -6.87 18.34 -10.81
N LEU A 210 -6.39 18.25 -12.05
CA LEU A 210 -4.97 18.42 -12.38
C LEU A 210 -4.41 19.80 -12.02
N GLN A 211 -5.22 20.85 -12.08
CA GLN A 211 -4.81 22.19 -11.66
C GLN A 211 -4.50 22.23 -10.15
N GLN A 212 -5.43 21.74 -9.32
CA GLN A 212 -5.22 21.65 -7.87
C GLN A 212 -4.01 20.77 -7.54
N LEU A 213 -3.84 19.65 -8.24
CA LEU A 213 -2.68 18.78 -8.07
C LEU A 213 -1.35 19.52 -8.37
N SER A 214 -1.31 20.31 -9.44
CA SER A 214 -0.14 21.13 -9.79
C SER A 214 0.18 22.16 -8.70
N GLU A 215 -0.84 22.84 -8.18
CA GLU A 215 -0.70 23.79 -7.07
C GLU A 215 -0.20 23.10 -5.80
N ASP A 216 -0.76 21.95 -5.45
CA ASP A 216 -0.35 21.15 -4.30
C ASP A 216 1.10 20.66 -4.44
N ILE A 217 1.53 20.26 -5.64
CA ILE A 217 2.92 19.91 -5.96
C ILE A 217 3.84 21.13 -5.78
N ALA A 218 3.43 22.30 -6.28
CA ALA A 218 4.21 23.52 -6.13
C ALA A 218 4.39 23.88 -4.64
N VAL A 219 3.31 23.82 -3.85
CA VAL A 219 3.36 24.02 -2.39
C VAL A 219 4.25 22.97 -1.72
N ALA A 220 4.16 21.70 -2.14
CA ALA A 220 4.95 20.62 -1.58
C ALA A 220 6.45 20.79 -1.84
N ARG A 221 6.85 21.38 -2.97
CA ARG A 221 8.24 21.68 -3.30
C ARG A 221 8.84 22.77 -2.41
N LEU A 222 8.03 23.76 -2.03
CA LEU A 222 8.46 24.80 -1.11
C LEU A 222 8.99 24.15 0.17
N ARG A 223 10.29 24.34 0.44
CA ARG A 223 10.84 23.99 1.75
C ARG A 223 10.17 24.93 2.73
N PRO A 224 9.38 24.44 3.72
CA PRO A 224 8.92 25.34 4.77
C PRO A 224 10.19 25.92 5.37
N SER A 225 10.40 27.21 5.16
CA SER A 225 11.47 27.91 5.84
C SER A 225 11.23 27.62 7.30
N PRO A 226 12.17 26.96 8.01
CA PRO A 226 11.99 26.77 9.44
C PRO A 226 11.81 28.17 9.96
N CYS A 227 10.58 28.49 10.38
CA CYS A 227 10.28 29.79 10.93
C CYS A 227 11.04 29.79 12.26
N ARG A 228 12.32 30.17 12.18
CA ARG A 228 13.20 30.40 13.31
C ARG A 228 12.64 31.66 13.91
N THR A 229 11.54 31.50 14.66
CA THR A 229 11.14 32.47 15.64
C THR A 229 12.32 32.54 16.59
N THR A 230 13.18 33.53 16.36
CA THR A 230 14.33 33.91 17.20
C THR A 230 13.86 34.49 18.53
N GLY A 231 12.60 34.23 18.92
CA GLY A 231 12.08 34.56 20.24
C GLY A 231 13.06 34.03 21.29
N ARG A 232 13.54 34.96 22.13
CA ARG A 232 14.43 34.68 23.26
C ARG A 232 13.99 33.38 23.90
N ARG A 233 14.92 32.43 24.04
CA ARG A 233 14.68 31.16 24.73
C ARG A 233 14.43 31.46 26.19
N LEU A 234 13.19 31.81 26.54
CA LEU A 234 12.77 31.87 27.94
C LEU A 234 13.10 30.50 28.54
N PHE A 235 13.82 30.55 29.66
CA PHE A 235 14.15 29.37 30.45
C PHE A 235 12.85 28.62 30.72
N ARG A 236 12.85 27.32 30.41
CA ARG A 236 11.70 26.45 30.63
C ARG A 236 12.05 25.56 31.82
N GLY A 237 11.51 25.89 32.98
CA GLY A 237 11.54 25.03 34.17
C GLY A 237 10.19 24.34 34.39
N PRO A 238 10.15 23.33 35.27
CA PRO A 238 8.88 22.86 35.83
C PRO A 238 8.24 23.93 36.74
N ASP A 239 6.94 23.81 37.00
CA ASP A 239 6.26 24.56 38.05
C ASP A 239 6.56 23.99 39.45
N ALA A 240 5.93 24.54 40.49
CA ALA A 240 6.10 24.08 41.87
C ALA A 240 5.68 22.61 42.05
N GLU A 241 4.77 22.10 41.21
CA GLU A 241 4.30 20.71 41.22
C GLU A 241 5.13 19.77 40.32
N GLY A 242 6.21 20.25 39.71
CA GLY A 242 7.04 19.41 38.82
C GLY A 242 6.42 19.18 37.43
N ARG A 243 5.33 19.86 37.08
CA ARG A 243 4.71 19.82 35.76
C ARG A 243 5.45 20.76 34.82
N TRP A 244 5.34 20.50 33.54
CA TRP A 244 6.00 21.27 32.48
C TRP A 244 4.98 21.89 31.56
N GLN A 245 5.15 23.15 31.18
CA GLN A 245 4.24 23.79 30.21
C GLN A 245 4.56 23.33 28.78
N CYS A 246 3.56 22.85 28.02
CA CYS A 246 3.69 22.57 26.59
C CYS A 246 3.70 23.87 25.78
N ARG A 247 4.69 24.09 24.92
CA ARG A 247 4.77 25.33 24.11
C ARG A 247 3.70 25.46 23.02
N ARG A 248 2.96 24.38 22.72
CA ARG A 248 1.93 24.38 21.66
C ARG A 248 0.54 24.65 22.22
N CYS A 249 0.12 23.90 23.24
CA CYS A 249 -1.20 24.06 23.84
C CYS A 249 -1.19 24.90 25.11
N CYS A 250 -0.02 25.32 25.61
CA CYS A 250 0.16 26.11 26.83
C CYS A 250 -0.32 25.44 28.13
N ILE A 251 -0.66 24.14 28.09
CA ILE A 251 -1.10 23.35 29.26
C ILE A 251 0.10 22.79 30.02
N TRP A 252 0.05 22.87 31.35
CA TRP A 252 0.99 22.23 32.29
C TRP A 252 0.71 20.73 32.40
N LYS A 253 1.71 19.90 32.14
CA LYS A 253 1.58 18.44 32.08
C LYS A 253 2.74 17.74 32.77
N TRP A 254 2.49 16.55 33.30
CA TRP A 254 3.54 15.71 33.88
C TRP A 254 4.61 15.32 32.87
N GLN A 255 5.84 15.10 33.34
CA GLN A 255 6.99 14.71 32.51
C GLN A 255 6.70 13.48 31.63
N SER A 256 5.94 12.51 32.13
CA SER A 256 5.54 11.29 31.40
C SER A 256 4.75 11.58 30.12
N GLN A 257 4.13 12.76 30.01
CA GLN A 257 3.40 13.21 28.82
C GLN A 257 4.30 13.89 27.78
N TYR A 258 5.61 13.94 27.98
CA TYR A 258 6.61 14.43 27.03
C TYR A 258 7.49 13.28 26.54
N SER A 259 7.99 13.39 25.31
CA SER A 259 9.03 12.48 24.82
C SER A 259 10.40 12.99 25.23
N ASN A 260 11.29 12.07 25.59
CA ASN A 260 12.68 12.40 25.91
C ASN A 260 13.42 12.88 24.65
N ARG A 261 14.34 13.82 24.82
CA ARG A 261 15.24 14.33 23.78
C ARG A 261 16.60 14.63 24.41
N LYS A 262 17.58 13.74 24.17
CA LYS A 262 18.93 13.83 24.75
C LYS A 262 19.63 15.18 24.50
N ALA A 263 19.38 15.80 23.35
CA ALA A 263 19.98 17.10 22.99
C ALA A 263 19.29 18.32 23.65
N SER A 264 18.23 18.14 24.42
CA SER A 264 17.56 19.21 25.16
C SER A 264 18.24 19.39 26.52
N SER A 265 18.45 20.63 26.98
CA SER A 265 18.99 20.91 28.31
C SER A 265 18.14 20.32 29.45
N THR A 266 16.85 20.14 29.18
CA THR A 266 15.88 19.56 30.13
C THR A 266 15.68 18.06 29.95
N GLY A 267 16.34 17.45 28.95
CA GLY A 267 16.09 16.06 28.54
C GLY A 267 14.71 15.82 27.91
N LEU A 268 13.85 16.84 27.79
CA LEU A 268 12.47 16.72 27.29
C LEU A 268 12.24 17.51 26.01
N ARG A 269 11.27 17.07 25.20
CA ARG A 269 10.68 17.91 24.14
C ARG A 269 9.90 19.07 24.76
N ASN A 270 9.85 20.19 24.03
CA ASN A 270 9.09 21.39 24.43
C ASN A 270 7.59 21.29 24.12
N THR A 271 7.17 20.26 23.38
CA THR A 271 5.78 19.92 23.08
C THR A 271 5.40 18.59 23.70
N CYS A 272 4.18 18.50 24.24
CA CYS A 272 3.67 17.25 24.79
C CYS A 272 3.43 16.21 23.69
N LYS A 273 3.37 14.92 24.06
CA LYS A 273 3.16 13.77 23.15
C LYS A 273 1.92 13.95 22.26
N GLN A 274 0.82 14.45 22.83
CA GLN A 274 -0.42 14.70 22.07
C GLN A 274 -0.20 15.76 20.99
N CYS A 275 0.24 16.97 21.36
CA CYS A 275 0.49 18.01 20.36
C CYS A 275 1.56 17.61 19.32
N ALA A 276 2.57 16.83 19.72
CA ALA A 276 3.55 16.29 18.79
C ALA A 276 2.89 15.33 17.78
N SER A 277 2.01 14.44 18.25
CA SER A 277 1.21 13.54 17.41
C SER A 277 0.26 14.31 16.48
N ASP A 278 -0.42 15.34 16.98
CA ASP A 278 -1.35 16.15 16.19
C ASP A 278 -0.61 16.91 15.07
N MET A 279 0.54 17.49 15.39
CA MET A 279 1.40 18.16 14.40
C MET A 279 1.97 17.18 13.38
N GLU A 280 2.42 16.01 13.81
CA GLU A 280 2.90 14.96 12.91
C GLU A 280 1.77 14.48 12.00
N SER A 281 0.57 14.24 12.55
CA SER A 281 -0.62 13.88 11.77
C SER A 281 -0.96 14.95 10.74
N ALA A 282 -1.10 16.22 11.16
CA ALA A 282 -1.38 17.32 10.25
C ALA A 282 -0.30 17.50 9.16
N TRP A 283 0.98 17.33 9.52
CA TRP A 283 2.06 17.37 8.54
C TRP A 283 2.00 16.20 7.56
N LEU A 284 1.73 14.99 8.04
CA LEU A 284 1.60 13.81 7.19
C LEU A 284 0.36 13.88 6.27
N GLN A 285 -0.67 14.68 6.60
CA GLN A 285 -1.78 14.97 5.67
C GLN A 285 -1.37 15.86 4.48
N THR A 286 -0.21 16.52 4.55
CA THR A 286 0.31 17.31 3.41
C THR A 286 1.04 16.45 2.40
N LEU A 287 1.02 16.87 1.13
CA LEU A 287 1.74 16.21 0.04
C LEU A 287 3.23 16.00 0.34
N ARG A 288 3.87 17.06 0.84
CA ARG A 288 5.27 17.02 1.27
C ARG A 288 5.48 16.03 2.41
N GLY A 289 4.64 16.08 3.44
CA GLY A 289 4.86 15.29 4.65
C GLY A 289 4.72 13.80 4.41
N HIS A 290 3.68 13.40 3.68
CA HIS A 290 3.52 12.01 3.28
C HIS A 290 4.64 11.53 2.35
N GLY A 291 5.01 12.31 1.33
CA GLY A 291 6.11 11.97 0.43
C GLY A 291 7.44 11.75 1.19
N MET A 292 7.78 12.66 2.11
CA MET A 292 8.97 12.51 2.96
C MET A 292 8.91 11.28 3.88
N ARG A 293 7.72 10.91 4.36
CA ARG A 293 7.51 9.69 5.15
C ARG A 293 7.73 8.43 4.31
N LEU A 294 7.26 8.40 3.07
CA LEU A 294 7.49 7.30 2.13
C LEU A 294 8.99 7.14 1.85
N LEU A 295 9.70 8.23 1.55
CA LEU A 295 11.16 8.19 1.32
C LEU A 295 11.93 7.68 2.53
N THR A 296 11.58 8.15 3.74
CA THR A 296 12.21 7.68 4.98
C THR A 296 12.02 6.18 5.17
N THR A 297 10.80 5.69 4.94
CA THR A 297 10.47 4.27 5.05
C THR A 297 11.16 3.44 3.96
N GLY A 298 11.19 3.93 2.72
CA GLY A 298 11.89 3.31 1.60
C GLY A 298 13.39 3.19 1.86
N ARG A 299 14.02 4.24 2.39
CA ARG A 299 15.45 4.23 2.75
C ARG A 299 15.76 3.24 3.86
N GLN A 300 14.93 3.18 4.90
CA GLN A 300 15.07 2.19 5.97
C GLN A 300 14.97 0.76 5.44
N ARG A 301 13.98 0.50 4.56
CA ARG A 301 13.86 -0.79 3.88
C ARG A 301 15.09 -1.08 3.04
N ALA A 302 15.61 -0.11 2.30
CA ALA A 302 16.79 -0.25 1.45
C ALA A 302 18.03 -0.64 2.25
N GLY A 303 18.23 -0.02 3.42
CA GLY A 303 19.33 -0.38 4.32
C GLY A 303 19.21 -1.77 4.96
N MET A 304 18.03 -2.39 4.95
CA MET A 304 17.81 -3.76 5.45
C MET A 304 17.70 -4.80 4.34
N GLY A 305 17.58 -4.38 3.08
CA GLY A 305 17.36 -5.25 1.93
C GLY A 305 18.67 -5.77 1.32
N THR A 306 18.55 -6.82 0.52
CA THR A 306 19.65 -7.39 -0.29
C THR A 306 19.55 -6.96 -1.76
N TRP A 307 19.05 -5.74 -2.00
CA TRP A 307 18.77 -5.25 -3.36
C TRP A 307 20.02 -4.69 -4.02
N THR A 308 20.04 -4.72 -5.34
CA THR A 308 21.11 -4.12 -6.13
C THR A 308 20.94 -2.59 -6.19
N GLY A 309 22.06 -1.86 -6.09
CA GLY A 309 22.11 -0.41 -6.17
C GLY A 309 21.92 0.33 -4.83
N SER A 310 21.98 1.67 -4.88
CA SER A 310 21.75 2.56 -3.74
C SER A 310 20.38 3.25 -3.81
N PHE A 311 19.79 3.54 -2.66
CA PHE A 311 18.52 4.29 -2.60
C PHE A 311 18.75 5.71 -3.15
N ALA A 312 18.12 6.04 -4.29
CA ALA A 312 18.35 7.29 -5.02
C ALA A 312 17.15 8.25 -5.01
N LEU A 313 15.96 7.79 -4.60
CA LEU A 313 14.75 8.62 -4.63
C LEU A 313 14.85 9.86 -3.72
N VAL A 314 14.44 11.01 -4.26
CA VAL A 314 14.19 12.26 -3.53
C VAL A 314 12.71 12.66 -3.62
N LEU A 315 12.33 13.75 -2.94
CA LEU A 315 10.94 14.21 -2.93
C LEU A 315 10.46 14.61 -4.32
N ASP A 316 11.31 15.31 -5.08
CA ASP A 316 10.95 15.76 -6.42
C ASP A 316 10.65 14.59 -7.37
N ASP A 317 11.36 13.46 -7.26
CA ASP A 317 11.05 12.26 -8.03
C ASP A 317 9.64 11.75 -7.76
N LEU A 318 9.20 11.73 -6.49
CA LEU A 318 7.84 11.31 -6.14
C LEU A 318 6.78 12.29 -6.65
N LEU A 319 7.05 13.59 -6.57
CA LEU A 319 6.12 14.61 -7.06
C LEU A 319 6.01 14.58 -8.59
N GLU A 320 7.13 14.33 -9.28
CA GLU A 320 7.18 14.15 -10.72
C GLU A 320 6.45 12.88 -11.15
N MET A 321 6.68 11.74 -10.49
CA MET A 321 5.89 10.52 -10.72
C MET A 321 4.40 10.77 -10.53
N LEU A 322 3.99 11.50 -9.49
CA LEU A 322 2.58 11.80 -9.22
C LEU A 322 1.96 12.63 -10.35
N TRP A 323 2.71 13.62 -10.84
CA TRP A 323 2.31 14.45 -11.97
C TRP A 323 2.21 13.65 -13.27
N LEU A 324 3.26 12.89 -13.61
CA LEU A 324 3.30 12.07 -14.84
C LEU A 324 2.20 11.00 -14.86
N GLN A 325 1.81 10.50 -13.68
CA GLN A 325 0.69 9.57 -13.53
C GLN A 325 -0.68 10.29 -13.45
N GLY A 326 -0.75 11.61 -13.62
CA GLY A 326 -2.00 12.38 -13.55
C GLY A 326 -2.71 12.26 -12.20
N GLY A 327 -1.96 12.07 -11.11
CA GLY A 327 -2.52 11.84 -9.78
C GLY A 327 -3.18 10.48 -9.60
N ARG A 328 -2.89 9.49 -10.44
CA ARG A 328 -3.54 8.16 -10.43
C ARG A 328 -2.59 7.03 -10.07
N CYS A 329 -3.16 5.93 -9.57
CA CYS A 329 -2.44 4.68 -9.32
C CYS A 329 -1.91 4.11 -10.64
N TYR A 330 -0.63 3.75 -10.68
CA TYR A 330 0.04 3.23 -11.87
C TYR A 330 -0.62 1.96 -12.45
N TYR A 331 -1.16 1.09 -11.60
CA TYR A 331 -1.80 -0.15 -12.05
C TYR A 331 -3.28 0.01 -12.37
N SER A 332 -4.04 0.68 -11.49
CA SER A 332 -5.51 0.65 -11.54
C SER A 332 -6.17 1.93 -12.03
N GLY A 333 -5.43 3.02 -12.17
CA GLY A 333 -5.98 4.31 -12.58
C GLY A 333 -6.84 5.02 -11.54
N VAL A 334 -7.06 4.42 -10.36
CA VAL A 334 -7.80 5.10 -9.28
C VAL A 334 -7.06 6.37 -8.84
N PRO A 335 -7.75 7.49 -8.59
CA PRO A 335 -7.15 8.68 -8.01
C PRO A 335 -6.43 8.36 -6.70
N LEU A 336 -5.23 8.93 -6.56
CA LEU A 336 -4.40 8.75 -5.38
C LEU A 336 -4.69 9.84 -4.36
N HIS A 337 -4.86 9.44 -3.10
CA HIS A 337 -5.01 10.36 -1.98
C HIS A 337 -3.69 10.55 -1.23
N CYS A 338 -3.44 11.78 -0.78
CA CYS A 338 -2.28 12.10 0.05
C CYS A 338 -2.57 12.09 1.56
N ALA A 339 -3.75 11.66 1.97
CA ALA A 339 -4.12 11.68 3.38
C ALA A 339 -3.38 10.58 4.17
N ALA A 340 -2.51 10.97 5.10
CA ALA A 340 -1.93 10.04 6.07
C ALA A 340 -2.96 9.65 7.13
N GLY A 341 -3.84 8.75 6.75
CA GLY A 341 -4.90 8.27 7.62
C GLY A 341 -5.52 6.98 7.09
N PRO A 342 -6.60 6.54 7.72
CA PRO A 342 -7.50 5.52 7.20
C PRO A 342 -8.33 6.11 6.05
N ALA A 343 -7.65 6.58 5.00
CA ALA A 343 -8.26 6.87 3.72
C ALA A 343 -7.98 5.70 2.78
N ASP A 344 -8.90 5.50 1.86
CA ASP A 344 -8.72 4.57 0.75
C ASP A 344 -7.84 5.23 -0.32
N TRP A 345 -7.17 4.38 -1.11
CA TRP A 345 -6.36 4.82 -2.26
C TRP A 345 -5.20 5.75 -1.90
N VAL A 346 -4.72 5.68 -0.65
CA VAL A 346 -3.54 6.42 -0.23
C VAL A 346 -2.34 5.92 -1.01
N TRP A 347 -1.61 6.83 -1.65
CA TRP A 347 -0.44 6.47 -2.42
C TRP A 347 0.72 5.90 -1.60
N SER A 348 1.44 4.98 -2.24
CA SER A 348 2.65 4.33 -1.77
C SER A 348 3.63 4.16 -2.94
N ILE A 349 4.89 3.86 -2.63
CA ILE A 349 5.93 3.57 -3.62
C ILE A 349 5.95 2.05 -3.85
N GLU A 350 5.89 1.64 -5.11
CA GLU A 350 6.08 0.26 -5.54
C GLU A 350 7.27 0.15 -6.48
N ARG A 351 8.00 -0.95 -6.38
CA ARG A 351 9.12 -1.25 -7.26
C ARG A 351 8.64 -2.14 -8.40
N LEU A 352 8.99 -1.78 -9.63
CA LEU A 352 8.66 -2.57 -10.82
C LEU A 352 9.46 -3.87 -10.85
N ASP A 353 10.77 -3.79 -10.56
CA ASP A 353 11.63 -4.92 -10.28
C ASP A 353 12.01 -4.98 -8.80
N ASN A 354 11.65 -6.08 -8.15
CA ASN A 354 11.96 -6.34 -6.76
C ASN A 354 13.44 -6.64 -6.49
N SER A 355 14.23 -6.95 -7.53
CA SER A 355 15.67 -7.18 -7.44
C SER A 355 16.46 -5.87 -7.30
N VAL A 356 15.93 -4.79 -7.88
CA VAL A 356 16.52 -3.46 -7.86
C VAL A 356 15.97 -2.65 -6.67
N THR A 357 16.80 -1.76 -6.14
CA THR A 357 16.42 -0.84 -5.06
C THR A 357 15.45 0.25 -5.55
N TYR A 358 15.20 1.25 -4.71
CA TYR A 358 14.33 2.38 -5.04
C TYR A 358 15.07 3.44 -5.85
N THR A 359 14.80 3.49 -7.16
CA THR A 359 15.25 4.52 -8.11
C THR A 359 14.05 5.11 -8.85
N LYS A 360 14.24 6.24 -9.53
CA LYS A 360 13.16 6.92 -10.27
C LYS A 360 12.62 6.04 -11.40
N GLU A 361 13.49 5.25 -12.03
CA GLU A 361 13.18 4.38 -13.18
C GLU A 361 12.54 3.06 -12.75
N ASN A 362 12.85 2.58 -11.53
CA ASN A 362 12.34 1.32 -11.01
C ASN A 362 11.12 1.51 -10.10
N CYS A 363 10.66 2.74 -9.86
CA CYS A 363 9.55 3.00 -8.95
C CYS A 363 8.38 3.66 -9.64
N VAL A 364 7.20 3.35 -9.13
CA VAL A 364 5.94 3.97 -9.52
C VAL A 364 5.10 4.22 -8.27
N LEU A 365 4.08 5.07 -8.41
CA LEU A 365 3.14 5.33 -7.32
C LEU A 365 1.89 4.50 -7.50
N ILE A 366 1.50 3.80 -6.44
CA ILE A 366 0.32 2.94 -6.43
C ILE A 366 -0.56 3.29 -5.25
N ALA A 367 -1.84 2.96 -5.34
CA ALA A 367 -2.70 2.93 -4.16
C ALA A 367 -2.23 1.80 -3.23
N ARG A 368 -2.22 2.05 -1.91
CA ARG A 368 -1.70 1.13 -0.89
C ARG A 368 -2.42 -0.23 -0.88
N GLU A 369 -3.66 -0.28 -1.33
CA GLU A 369 -4.43 -1.50 -1.56
C GLU A 369 -3.72 -2.43 -2.56
N PHE A 370 -3.00 -1.90 -3.55
CA PHE A 370 -2.25 -2.68 -4.54
C PHE A 370 -0.83 -3.02 -4.06
N GLN A 371 -0.45 -2.64 -2.84
CA GLN A 371 0.86 -2.95 -2.27
C GLN A 371 0.83 -4.30 -1.55
N THR A 372 1.07 -5.36 -2.31
CA THR A 372 1.13 -6.74 -1.82
C THR A 372 2.54 -7.13 -1.46
N SER A 373 2.74 -7.78 -0.31
CA SER A 373 4.06 -8.33 0.02
C SER A 373 4.34 -9.57 -0.83
N ASP A 374 5.22 -9.47 -1.84
CA ASP A 374 5.75 -10.65 -2.51
C ASP A 374 7.10 -11.08 -1.93
N GLN A 375 7.06 -12.15 -1.14
CA GLN A 375 8.27 -12.78 -0.58
C GLN A 375 8.72 -14.00 -1.39
N SER A 376 7.98 -14.36 -2.45
CA SER A 376 8.29 -15.57 -3.23
C SER A 376 9.63 -15.44 -3.94
N ARG A 377 9.87 -14.33 -4.65
CA ARG A 377 11.09 -14.12 -5.45
C ARG A 377 12.38 -14.05 -4.61
N ASN A 378 12.34 -13.39 -3.46
CA ASN A 378 13.56 -13.10 -2.68
C ASN A 378 14.07 -14.30 -1.85
N LYS A 379 13.24 -15.34 -1.65
CA LYS A 379 13.55 -16.45 -0.72
C LYS A 379 13.19 -17.82 -1.29
N ALA A 380 12.83 -17.89 -2.56
CA ALA A 380 12.40 -19.14 -3.17
C ALA A 380 13.57 -20.14 -3.25
N ARG A 381 13.38 -21.29 -2.59
CA ARG A 381 14.20 -22.49 -2.80
C ARG A 381 13.67 -23.36 -3.94
N HIS A 382 12.57 -22.93 -4.56
CA HIS A 382 11.78 -23.68 -5.53
C HIS A 382 11.47 -22.78 -6.72
N PRO A 383 11.08 -23.33 -7.88
CA PRO A 383 10.67 -22.52 -9.01
C PRO A 383 9.54 -21.55 -8.63
N VAL A 384 9.64 -20.32 -9.13
CA VAL A 384 8.64 -19.27 -8.96
C VAL A 384 7.88 -19.17 -10.27
N PHE A 385 6.60 -19.54 -10.24
CA PHE A 385 5.70 -19.57 -11.40
C PHE A 385 4.92 -18.27 -11.56
N GLY A 386 5.14 -17.31 -10.67
CA GLY A 386 4.43 -16.05 -10.67
C GLY A 386 4.63 -15.25 -9.39
N THR A 387 3.85 -14.19 -9.27
CA THR A 387 3.96 -13.24 -8.16
C THR A 387 2.58 -12.82 -7.70
N ALA A 388 2.44 -12.48 -6.42
CA ALA A 388 1.24 -11.80 -5.91
C ALA A 388 1.25 -10.30 -6.22
N GLN A 389 2.37 -9.76 -6.72
CA GLN A 389 2.47 -8.37 -7.13
C GLN A 389 1.44 -8.04 -8.21
N TRP A 390 0.85 -6.86 -8.09
CA TRP A 390 -0.08 -6.34 -9.09
C TRP A 390 0.64 -5.93 -10.37
N SER A 391 -0.04 -6.09 -11.48
CA SER A 391 0.36 -5.58 -12.79
C SER A 391 -0.86 -4.98 -13.48
N ARG A 392 -0.64 -4.17 -14.52
CA ARG A 392 -1.73 -3.62 -15.33
C ARG A 392 -2.55 -4.73 -15.97
N ARG A 393 -1.92 -5.83 -16.41
CA ARG A 393 -2.63 -6.99 -16.98
C ARG A 393 -3.60 -7.61 -15.97
N LYS A 394 -3.17 -7.80 -14.72
CA LYS A 394 -4.06 -8.32 -13.66
C LYS A 394 -5.22 -7.39 -13.35
N VAL A 395 -4.96 -6.08 -13.29
CA VAL A 395 -6.04 -5.07 -13.14
C VAL A 395 -7.00 -5.15 -14.31
N SER A 396 -6.50 -5.13 -15.54
CA SER A 396 -7.33 -5.19 -16.74
C SER A 396 -8.14 -6.47 -16.84
N HIS A 397 -7.62 -7.58 -16.33
CA HIS A 397 -8.39 -8.82 -16.26
C HIS A 397 -9.63 -8.70 -15.35
N ILE A 398 -9.51 -8.04 -14.20
CA ILE A 398 -10.61 -7.93 -13.24
C ILE A 398 -11.59 -6.81 -13.61
N TRP A 399 -11.05 -5.65 -14.00
CA TRP A 399 -11.84 -4.42 -14.15
C TRP A 399 -11.94 -3.93 -15.60
N GLY A 400 -11.36 -4.64 -16.56
CA GLY A 400 -11.25 -4.19 -17.96
C GLY A 400 -10.09 -3.20 -18.16
N PRO A 401 -9.73 -2.88 -19.42
CA PRO A 401 -8.67 -1.93 -19.71
C PRO A 401 -8.93 -0.56 -19.07
N CYS A 402 -7.86 0.15 -18.72
CA CYS A 402 -7.96 1.52 -18.21
C CYS A 402 -8.09 2.50 -19.39
N SER A 403 -9.16 3.28 -19.44
CA SER A 403 -9.41 4.21 -20.54
C SER A 403 -8.35 5.31 -20.67
N TRP A 404 -7.75 5.75 -19.56
CA TRP A 404 -6.77 6.85 -19.54
C TRP A 404 -5.45 6.52 -20.25
N GLU A 405 -5.14 5.24 -20.52
CA GLU A 405 -3.93 4.88 -21.26
C GLU A 405 -3.95 5.41 -22.70
N VAL A 406 -5.14 5.63 -23.28
CA VAL A 406 -5.25 6.19 -24.63
C VAL A 406 -4.94 7.69 -24.63
N ASP A 407 -5.28 8.40 -23.55
CA ASP A 407 -5.22 9.86 -23.49
C ASP A 407 -3.84 10.40 -23.08
N LEU A 408 -3.10 9.69 -22.21
CA LEU A 408 -1.80 10.17 -21.72
C LEU A 408 -0.62 9.82 -22.63
N TRP A 409 -0.75 8.83 -23.51
CA TRP A 409 0.30 8.39 -24.43
C TRP A 409 0.11 8.89 -25.86
N ASN A 410 -1.04 9.48 -26.18
CA ASN A 410 -1.21 10.37 -27.32
C ASN A 410 -1.26 11.80 -26.82
N PRO A 411 -0.12 12.43 -26.46
CA PRO A 411 -0.09 13.88 -26.40
C PRO A 411 -0.34 14.33 -27.84
N CYS A 412 -1.60 14.66 -28.16
CA CYS A 412 -1.95 15.20 -29.45
C CYS A 412 -0.95 16.29 -29.78
N VAL A 413 -0.18 16.03 -30.83
CA VAL A 413 0.52 17.01 -31.65
C VAL A 413 -0.37 18.26 -31.66
N PRO A 414 0.11 19.44 -31.23
CA PRO A 414 -0.71 20.63 -31.27
C PRO A 414 -1.27 20.73 -32.69
N CYS A 415 -2.59 20.65 -32.84
CA CYS A 415 -3.27 20.84 -34.10
C CYS A 415 -2.80 22.19 -34.63
N GLY A 416 -1.85 22.15 -35.56
CA GLY A 416 -1.34 23.35 -36.20
C GLY A 416 -2.53 24.05 -36.81
N ASN A 417 -2.75 25.30 -36.40
CA ASN A 417 -3.67 26.21 -37.06
C ASN A 417 -3.38 26.15 -38.56
N SER A 418 -4.26 25.50 -39.30
CA SER A 418 -4.32 25.65 -40.75
C SER A 418 -4.82 27.07 -40.98
N GLN A 419 -3.92 27.94 -41.41
CA GLN A 419 -4.27 29.23 -41.99
C GLN A 419 -5.00 29.04 -43.32
#